data_AF-A0A7D7XHE5-F1
#
_entry.id   AF-A0A7D7XHE5-F1
#
_cell.length_a   1.000
_cell.length_b   1.000
_cell.length_c   1.000
_cell.angle_alpha   90.00
_cell.angle_beta   90.00
_cell.angle_gamma   90.00
#
_symmetry.space_group_name_H-M   'P 1'
#
loop_
_entity.id
_entity.type
_entity.pdbx_description
1 polymer ?
#
loop_
_entity_poly.entity_id
_entity_poly.type
_entity_poly.pdbx_seq_one_letter_code
_entity_poly.pdbx_strand_id
1 'polypeptide(L)'
;MKTHWYMLAVALAAASLMAQTPATPNTFTTLMQKAATDAAAHHDAYKPVLSPVYQTVLNGDVDVPALQAQGIQVIPWTVDDEDSMRALLAKHVDGIITDDPSMLMKVLAEVRATATAAHDAAELAYLDRFDPQGHRGGRALRPENTLPSFENGMDLGMKTLETDTGVTTDGQSLIWHDQFLNPQSCRHADGTPYTMENKVYTRDISMAEAQRTFICDKLHFGPLQTNDLSLSPVAVAFAKKEGMPSPYAPTNAAQLMRFARFYANYYRSGPGKSLPYAAARAHTGETIQFNLETKIQGDNWPGGNHTRPAQDFVDALVGAIKAEHMEKRADVQSFYFGTLLLIQTQHPEIRTVYLTADPEQLKLMVPPELK
;
A
#
# COMPACT_ATOMS: atom_id res chain seq x y z
N MET A 1 16.26 -81.62 -34.35
CA MET A 1 15.77 -80.75 -35.43
C MET A 1 15.25 -79.45 -34.81
N LYS A 2 15.93 -78.35 -35.15
CA LYS A 2 15.69 -76.91 -34.90
C LYS A 2 14.51 -76.49 -34.00
N THR A 3 14.84 -76.10 -32.77
CA THR A 3 14.05 -75.23 -31.88
C THR A 3 14.07 -73.78 -32.39
N HIS A 4 12.90 -73.19 -32.57
CA HIS A 4 12.73 -71.79 -32.98
C HIS A 4 12.85 -70.86 -31.76
N TRP A 5 13.80 -69.93 -31.81
CA TRP A 5 13.92 -68.83 -30.86
C TRP A 5 13.06 -67.66 -31.33
N TYR A 6 12.04 -67.28 -30.55
CA TYR A 6 11.36 -65.99 -30.71
C TYR A 6 12.24 -64.91 -30.06
N MET A 7 12.82 -64.01 -30.86
CA MET A 7 13.42 -62.77 -30.37
C MET A 7 12.29 -61.80 -30.01
N LEU A 8 12.15 -61.50 -28.71
CA LEU A 8 11.33 -60.39 -28.22
C LEU A 8 12.11 -59.09 -28.49
N ALA A 9 11.65 -58.28 -29.45
CA ALA A 9 12.19 -56.95 -29.66
C ALA A 9 11.61 -56.00 -28.59
N VAL A 10 12.44 -55.61 -27.62
CA VAL A 10 12.12 -54.54 -26.67
C VAL A 10 12.33 -53.21 -27.38
N ALA A 11 11.24 -52.54 -27.75
CA ALA A 11 11.28 -51.17 -28.24
C ALA A 11 11.50 -50.22 -27.04
N LEU A 12 12.72 -49.73 -26.87
CA LEU A 12 13.04 -48.60 -26.00
C LEU A 12 12.50 -47.32 -26.66
N ALA A 13 11.35 -46.84 -26.19
CA ALA A 13 10.89 -45.49 -26.50
C ALA A 13 11.79 -44.49 -25.75
N ALA A 14 12.76 -43.90 -26.46
CA ALA A 14 13.50 -42.76 -25.95
C ALA A 14 12.54 -41.56 -25.89
N ALA A 15 12.11 -41.20 -24.68
CA ALA A 15 11.43 -39.93 -24.45
C ALA A 15 12.43 -38.81 -24.76
N SER A 16 12.24 -38.13 -25.89
CA SER A 16 12.94 -36.89 -26.19
C SER A 16 12.55 -35.86 -25.14
N LEU A 17 13.44 -35.57 -24.19
CA LEU A 17 13.37 -34.32 -23.44
C LEU A 17 13.52 -33.20 -24.46
N MET A 18 12.40 -32.62 -24.88
CA MET A 18 12.43 -31.29 -25.47
C MET A 18 12.97 -30.37 -24.38
N ALA A 19 14.21 -29.92 -24.56
CA ALA A 19 14.74 -28.80 -23.78
C ALA A 19 13.77 -27.64 -23.97
N GLN A 20 13.06 -27.26 -22.90
CA GLN A 20 12.29 -26.04 -22.89
C GLN A 20 13.25 -24.91 -23.28
N THR A 21 12.93 -24.19 -24.35
CA THR A 21 13.57 -22.91 -24.65
C THR A 21 13.56 -22.09 -23.36
N PRO A 22 14.71 -21.54 -22.90
CA PRO A 22 14.72 -20.73 -21.70
C PRO A 22 13.68 -19.62 -21.88
N ALA A 23 12.69 -19.59 -20.99
CA ALA A 23 11.67 -18.55 -21.02
C ALA A 23 12.39 -17.19 -21.02
N THR A 24 11.94 -16.27 -21.88
CA THR A 24 12.42 -14.89 -21.83
C THR A 24 12.29 -14.40 -20.39
N PRO A 25 13.36 -13.85 -19.77
CA PRO A 25 13.31 -13.43 -18.38
C PRO A 25 12.14 -12.45 -18.19
N ASN A 26 11.23 -12.79 -17.29
CA ASN A 26 10.11 -11.93 -16.94
C ASN A 26 10.65 -10.61 -16.37
N THR A 27 10.22 -9.48 -16.91
CA THR A 27 10.73 -8.15 -16.54
C THR A 27 10.52 -7.84 -15.06
N PHE A 28 9.35 -8.18 -14.51
CA PHE A 28 9.04 -7.98 -13.09
C PHE A 28 9.89 -8.88 -12.20
N THR A 29 10.03 -10.15 -12.56
CA THR A 29 10.90 -11.09 -11.83
C THR A 29 12.36 -10.63 -11.83
N THR A 30 12.86 -10.17 -12.98
CA THR A 30 14.24 -9.67 -13.11
C THR A 30 14.45 -8.41 -12.27
N LEU A 31 13.51 -7.46 -12.31
CA LEU A 31 13.54 -6.26 -11.49
C LEU A 31 13.62 -6.62 -10.00
N MET A 32 12.71 -7.49 -9.54
CA MET A 32 12.65 -7.82 -8.12
C MET A 32 13.82 -8.67 -7.64
N GLN A 33 14.42 -9.49 -8.51
CA GLN A 33 15.68 -10.16 -8.23
C GLN A 33 16.83 -9.18 -7.98
N LYS A 34 16.92 -8.13 -8.81
CA LYS A 34 17.92 -7.07 -8.64
C LYS A 34 17.66 -6.27 -7.36
N ALA A 35 16.43 -5.85 -7.13
CA ALA A 35 16.03 -5.16 -5.90
C ALA A 35 16.33 -6.00 -4.64
N ALA A 36 16.05 -7.30 -4.66
CA ALA A 36 16.32 -8.17 -3.53
C ALA A 36 17.83 -8.44 -3.32
N THR A 37 18.63 -8.39 -4.40
CA THR A 37 20.08 -8.51 -4.33
C THR A 37 20.70 -7.24 -3.74
N ASP A 38 20.24 -6.08 -4.18
CA ASP A 38 20.65 -4.77 -3.66
C ASP A 38 20.33 -4.65 -2.16
N ALA A 39 19.08 -4.93 -1.77
CA ALA A 39 18.66 -4.96 -0.37
C ALA A 39 19.55 -5.90 0.49
N ALA A 40 19.84 -7.10 -0.02
CA ALA A 40 20.70 -8.05 0.70
C ALA A 40 22.16 -7.56 0.86
N ALA A 41 22.68 -6.83 -0.14
CA ALA A 41 24.01 -6.23 -0.07
C ALA A 41 24.11 -5.13 1.01
N HIS A 42 22.99 -4.50 1.34
CA HIS A 42 22.87 -3.47 2.38
C HIS A 42 22.38 -4.01 3.73
N HIS A 43 22.35 -5.33 3.91
CA HIS A 43 21.89 -5.99 5.13
C HIS A 43 20.43 -5.66 5.51
N ASP A 44 19.58 -5.44 4.50
CA ASP A 44 18.13 -5.29 4.70
C ASP A 44 17.57 -6.51 5.45
N ALA A 45 16.79 -6.21 6.50
CA ALA A 45 16.15 -7.22 7.32
C ALA A 45 15.01 -7.94 6.58
N TYR A 46 14.54 -7.37 5.47
CA TYR A 46 13.38 -7.82 4.73
C TYR A 46 13.68 -8.07 3.25
N LYS A 47 12.83 -8.88 2.62
CA LYS A 47 12.74 -8.92 1.17
C LYS A 47 11.85 -7.77 0.69
N PRO A 48 12.20 -7.08 -0.40
CA PRO A 48 11.33 -6.08 -0.98
C PRO A 48 10.03 -6.73 -1.49
N VAL A 49 8.96 -5.95 -1.51
CA VAL A 49 7.64 -6.37 -2.00
C VAL A 49 7.41 -5.81 -3.39
N LEU A 50 6.74 -6.56 -4.27
CA LEU A 50 6.25 -6.03 -5.54
C LEU A 50 4.80 -5.58 -5.36
N SER A 51 4.50 -4.34 -5.75
CA SER A 51 3.15 -3.79 -5.74
C SER A 51 2.75 -3.36 -7.17
N PRO A 52 2.18 -4.27 -7.98
CA PRO A 52 1.89 -4.01 -9.38
C PRO A 52 0.46 -3.52 -9.62
N VAL A 53 0.24 -2.80 -10.73
CA VAL A 53 -1.13 -2.57 -11.20
C VAL A 53 -1.77 -3.91 -11.51
N TYR A 54 -2.96 -4.15 -10.95
CA TYR A 54 -3.52 -5.50 -10.84
C TYR A 54 -3.71 -6.22 -12.18
N GLN A 55 -3.91 -5.49 -13.28
CA GLN A 55 -4.07 -6.07 -14.62
C GLN A 55 -2.84 -6.85 -15.04
N THR A 56 -1.63 -6.46 -14.65
CA THR A 56 -0.40 -7.19 -15.00
C THR A 56 -0.36 -8.58 -14.32
N VAL A 57 -0.96 -8.73 -13.14
CA VAL A 57 -1.14 -10.03 -12.48
C VAL A 57 -2.22 -10.86 -13.19
N LEU A 58 -3.33 -10.21 -13.56
CA LEU A 58 -4.44 -10.89 -14.24
C LEU A 58 -4.05 -11.38 -15.64
N ASN A 59 -3.30 -10.59 -16.39
CA ASN A 59 -2.81 -10.89 -17.73
C ASN A 59 -1.68 -11.94 -17.74
N GLY A 60 -1.09 -12.26 -16.59
CA GLY A 60 0.03 -13.19 -16.47
C GLY A 60 1.40 -12.58 -16.73
N ASP A 61 1.49 -11.24 -16.80
CA ASP A 61 2.76 -10.52 -16.91
C ASP A 61 3.57 -10.61 -15.62
N VAL A 62 2.92 -10.72 -14.46
CA VAL A 62 3.56 -10.97 -13.15
C VAL A 62 3.41 -12.43 -12.76
N ASP A 63 4.53 -13.14 -12.64
CA ASP A 63 4.59 -14.53 -12.18
C ASP A 63 4.62 -14.59 -10.64
N VAL A 64 3.43 -14.62 -10.04
CA VAL A 64 3.25 -14.63 -8.57
C VAL A 64 3.97 -15.82 -7.92
N PRO A 65 3.80 -17.08 -8.36
CA PRO A 65 4.53 -18.21 -7.78
C PRO A 65 6.05 -18.08 -7.87
N ALA A 66 6.59 -17.59 -9.00
CA ALA A 66 8.04 -17.44 -9.15
C ALA A 66 8.64 -16.37 -8.22
N LEU A 67 7.90 -15.29 -7.95
CA LEU A 67 8.30 -14.26 -6.99
C LEU A 67 8.19 -14.78 -5.54
N GLN A 68 7.08 -15.43 -5.20
CA GLN A 68 6.88 -15.99 -3.86
C GLN A 68 7.87 -17.11 -3.52
N ALA A 69 8.31 -17.90 -4.50
CA ALA A 69 9.37 -18.89 -4.33
C ALA A 69 10.73 -18.26 -3.90
N GLN A 70 10.89 -16.96 -4.12
CA GLN A 70 12.06 -16.17 -3.71
C GLN A 70 11.81 -15.36 -2.42
N GLY A 71 10.64 -15.54 -1.80
CA GLY A 71 10.21 -14.79 -0.61
C GLY A 71 9.75 -13.36 -0.90
N ILE A 72 9.48 -13.02 -2.17
CA ILE A 72 8.97 -11.70 -2.58
C ILE A 72 7.45 -11.76 -2.58
N GLN A 73 6.82 -10.90 -1.76
CA GLN A 73 5.36 -10.77 -1.72
C GLN A 73 4.85 -9.96 -2.92
N VAL A 74 3.62 -10.24 -3.35
CA VAL A 74 2.93 -9.52 -4.44
C VAL A 74 1.61 -8.94 -3.95
N ILE A 75 1.50 -7.61 -3.94
CA ILE A 75 0.32 -6.87 -3.43
C ILE A 75 -0.20 -5.92 -4.52
N PRO A 76 -1.12 -6.36 -5.40
CA PRO A 76 -1.66 -5.52 -6.46
C PRO A 76 -2.49 -4.32 -5.99
N TRP A 77 -2.45 -3.25 -6.78
CA TRP A 77 -3.23 -2.01 -6.60
C TRP A 77 -3.89 -1.55 -7.92
N THR A 78 -4.83 -0.62 -7.91
CA THR A 78 -5.92 -0.53 -6.92
C THR A 78 -7.09 -1.32 -7.48
N VAL A 79 -7.71 -2.18 -6.66
CA VAL A 79 -8.73 -3.14 -7.12
C VAL A 79 -10.06 -2.80 -6.50
N ASP A 80 -11.05 -2.41 -7.32
CA ASP A 80 -12.33 -1.86 -6.85
C ASP A 80 -13.56 -2.51 -7.51
N ASP A 81 -13.39 -3.76 -7.96
CA ASP A 81 -14.48 -4.60 -8.44
C ASP A 81 -14.34 -6.04 -7.93
N GLU A 82 -15.48 -6.67 -7.61
CA GLU A 82 -15.50 -7.99 -6.97
C GLU A 82 -14.89 -9.10 -7.84
N ASP A 83 -15.07 -9.02 -9.16
CA ASP A 83 -14.59 -10.03 -10.09
C ASP A 83 -13.06 -10.05 -10.14
N SER A 84 -12.42 -8.89 -10.25
CA SER A 84 -10.96 -8.77 -10.18
C SER A 84 -10.43 -9.18 -8.80
N MET A 85 -11.10 -8.79 -7.71
CA MET A 85 -10.69 -9.23 -6.36
C MET A 85 -10.67 -10.76 -6.24
N ARG A 86 -11.74 -11.45 -6.69
CA ARG A 86 -11.81 -12.92 -6.67
C ARG A 86 -10.76 -13.55 -7.58
N ALA A 87 -10.54 -12.98 -8.76
CA ALA A 87 -9.53 -13.48 -9.70
C ALA A 87 -8.10 -13.37 -9.14
N LEU A 88 -7.80 -12.30 -8.39
CA LEU A 88 -6.51 -12.12 -7.72
C LEU A 88 -6.34 -13.07 -6.51
N LEU A 89 -7.40 -13.26 -5.72
CA LEU A 89 -7.40 -14.24 -4.63
C LEU A 89 -7.15 -15.66 -5.17
N ALA A 90 -7.78 -16.02 -6.29
CA ALA A 90 -7.54 -17.30 -6.98
C ALA A 90 -6.11 -17.45 -7.54
N LYS A 91 -5.37 -16.34 -7.71
CA LYS A 91 -3.94 -16.33 -8.05
C LYS A 91 -3.03 -16.29 -6.81
N HIS A 92 -3.61 -16.34 -5.60
CA HIS A 92 -2.91 -16.38 -4.32
C HIS A 92 -1.94 -15.20 -4.11
N VAL A 93 -2.32 -13.99 -4.55
CA VAL A 93 -1.58 -12.76 -4.20
C VAL A 93 -1.55 -12.55 -2.69
N ASP A 94 -0.52 -11.88 -2.17
CA ASP A 94 -0.29 -11.73 -0.74
C ASP A 94 -1.22 -10.69 -0.09
N GLY A 95 -1.74 -9.75 -0.87
CA GLY A 95 -2.65 -8.70 -0.41
C GLY A 95 -3.33 -7.99 -1.58
N ILE A 96 -4.24 -7.07 -1.28
CA ILE A 96 -4.88 -6.17 -2.25
C ILE A 96 -4.97 -4.78 -1.64
N ILE A 97 -4.60 -3.76 -2.41
CA ILE A 97 -4.87 -2.35 -2.12
C ILE A 97 -6.19 -1.95 -2.80
N THR A 98 -7.14 -1.39 -2.04
CA THR A 98 -8.49 -1.03 -2.53
C THR A 98 -8.98 0.32 -2.00
N ASP A 99 -9.75 1.04 -2.81
CA ASP A 99 -10.50 2.23 -2.42
C ASP A 99 -11.68 1.91 -1.52
N ASP A 100 -12.26 0.72 -1.70
CA ASP A 100 -13.44 0.24 -1.00
C ASP A 100 -13.12 -0.96 -0.08
N PRO A 101 -12.61 -0.69 1.14
CA PRO A 101 -12.41 -1.71 2.15
C PRO A 101 -13.66 -2.54 2.45
N SER A 102 -14.87 -1.97 2.30
CA SER A 102 -16.10 -2.69 2.59
C SER A 102 -16.37 -3.78 1.55
N MET A 103 -16.09 -3.50 0.28
CA MET A 103 -16.19 -4.46 -0.82
C MET A 103 -15.18 -5.60 -0.65
N LEU A 104 -13.91 -5.28 -0.39
CA LEU A 104 -12.89 -6.30 -0.22
C LEU A 104 -13.20 -7.22 0.96
N MET A 105 -13.64 -6.68 2.10
CA MET A 105 -14.00 -7.48 3.27
C MET A 105 -15.22 -8.37 3.03
N LYS A 106 -16.20 -7.91 2.24
CA LYS A 106 -17.32 -8.74 1.78
C LYS A 106 -16.80 -9.92 0.94
N VAL A 107 -15.97 -9.66 -0.07
CA VAL A 107 -15.41 -10.71 -0.93
C VAL A 107 -14.62 -11.73 -0.12
N LEU A 108 -13.74 -11.27 0.78
CA LEU A 108 -12.96 -12.15 1.67
C LEU A 108 -13.85 -13.02 2.57
N ALA A 109 -14.94 -12.47 3.11
CA ALA A 109 -15.88 -13.21 3.94
C ALA A 109 -16.59 -14.32 3.16
N GLU A 110 -17.00 -14.05 1.91
CA GLU A 110 -17.64 -15.04 1.05
C GLU A 110 -16.68 -16.15 0.59
N VAL A 111 -15.43 -15.79 0.24
CA VAL A 111 -14.39 -16.77 -0.09
C VAL A 111 -14.06 -17.64 1.12
N ARG A 112 -13.93 -17.04 2.31
CA ARG A 112 -13.73 -17.78 3.57
C ARG A 112 -14.89 -18.72 3.89
N ALA A 113 -16.14 -18.29 3.68
CA ALA A 113 -17.32 -19.14 3.89
C ALA A 113 -17.31 -20.36 2.96
N THR A 114 -16.93 -20.15 1.69
CA THR A 114 -16.78 -21.21 0.69
C THR A 114 -15.68 -22.20 1.10
N ALA A 115 -14.50 -21.72 1.48
CA ALA A 115 -13.39 -22.55 1.94
C ALA A 115 -13.73 -23.35 3.20
N THR A 116 -14.47 -22.72 4.14
CA THR A 116 -14.95 -23.39 5.37
C THR A 116 -15.90 -24.54 5.05
N ALA A 117 -16.87 -24.31 4.16
CA ALA A 117 -17.81 -25.34 3.73
C ALA A 117 -17.13 -26.50 2.99
N ALA A 118 -16.03 -26.21 2.27
CA ALA A 118 -15.20 -27.20 1.60
C ALA A 118 -14.18 -27.91 2.51
N HIS A 119 -14.06 -27.49 3.79
CA HIS A 119 -12.99 -27.92 4.70
C HIS A 119 -11.56 -27.70 4.13
N ASP A 120 -11.37 -26.64 3.35
CA ASP A 120 -10.09 -26.32 2.74
C ASP A 120 -9.17 -25.59 3.72
N ALA A 121 -8.38 -26.37 4.47
CA ALA A 121 -7.44 -25.83 5.45
C ALA A 121 -6.32 -24.98 4.82
N ALA A 122 -5.94 -25.26 3.57
CA ALA A 122 -4.87 -24.52 2.89
C ALA A 122 -5.35 -23.11 2.50
N GLU A 123 -6.58 -23.02 1.98
CA GLU A 123 -7.22 -21.76 1.65
C GLU A 123 -7.51 -20.92 2.89
N LEU A 124 -7.98 -21.54 3.98
CA LEU A 124 -8.19 -20.82 5.24
C LEU A 124 -6.87 -20.24 5.78
N ALA A 125 -5.78 -21.02 5.74
CA ALA A 125 -4.45 -20.53 6.12
C ALA A 125 -3.95 -19.42 5.19
N TYR A 126 -4.36 -19.40 3.92
CA TYR A 126 -4.09 -18.31 2.98
C TYR A 126 -4.82 -17.03 3.36
N LEU A 127 -6.13 -17.13 3.60
CA LEU A 127 -6.94 -15.98 4.00
C LEU A 127 -6.53 -15.41 5.37
N ASP A 128 -5.96 -16.23 6.27
CA ASP A 128 -5.46 -15.76 7.56
C ASP A 128 -4.22 -14.86 7.42
N ARG A 129 -3.36 -15.12 6.43
CA ARG A 129 -2.14 -14.34 6.15
C ARG A 129 -2.33 -13.20 5.14
N PHE A 130 -3.43 -13.22 4.39
CA PHE A 130 -3.76 -12.20 3.38
C PHE A 130 -3.75 -10.77 3.98
N ASP A 131 -3.17 -9.82 3.27
CA ASP A 131 -3.02 -8.42 3.69
C ASP A 131 -3.97 -7.46 2.93
N PRO A 132 -5.20 -7.23 3.44
CA PRO A 132 -6.07 -6.21 2.88
C PRO A 132 -5.59 -4.82 3.31
N GLN A 133 -5.33 -3.97 2.32
CA GLN A 133 -4.85 -2.60 2.51
C GLN A 133 -5.91 -1.57 2.08
N GLY A 134 -6.23 -0.62 2.97
CA GLY A 134 -7.14 0.47 2.64
C GLY A 134 -6.39 1.61 1.96
N HIS A 135 -6.58 1.79 0.65
CA HIS A 135 -5.95 2.86 -0.15
C HIS A 135 -6.41 4.23 0.36
N ARG A 136 -5.46 5.04 0.81
CA ARG A 136 -5.69 6.34 1.48
C ARG A 136 -6.67 6.24 2.66
N GLY A 137 -6.69 5.07 3.32
CA GLY A 137 -7.62 4.68 4.39
C GLY A 137 -8.97 4.11 3.93
N GLY A 138 -9.31 4.17 2.65
CA GLY A 138 -10.62 3.77 2.10
C GLY A 138 -11.33 4.93 1.44
N ARG A 139 -10.68 5.53 0.42
CA ARG A 139 -11.13 6.78 -0.20
C ARG A 139 -12.50 6.70 -0.89
N ALA A 140 -12.99 5.52 -1.25
CA ALA A 140 -14.36 5.39 -1.79
C ALA A 140 -15.44 5.73 -0.74
N LEU A 141 -15.11 5.61 0.56
CA LEU A 141 -16.07 5.72 1.65
C LEU A 141 -15.92 7.00 2.48
N ARG A 142 -14.70 7.55 2.58
CA ARG A 142 -14.39 8.79 3.31
C ARG A 142 -13.42 9.66 2.51
N PRO A 143 -13.37 10.99 2.74
CA PRO A 143 -12.36 11.87 2.14
C PRO A 143 -10.95 11.30 2.32
N GLU A 144 -10.23 11.10 1.21
CA GLU A 144 -8.95 10.42 1.19
C GLU A 144 -7.91 11.03 2.12
N ASN A 145 -6.96 10.22 2.59
CA ASN A 145 -5.76 10.69 3.30
C ASN A 145 -6.09 11.58 4.53
N THR A 146 -7.24 11.32 5.18
CA THR A 146 -7.71 12.05 6.36
C THR A 146 -7.88 11.12 7.56
N LEU A 147 -7.86 11.66 8.78
CA LEU A 147 -8.09 10.84 9.97
C LEU A 147 -9.41 10.05 9.91
N PRO A 148 -10.54 10.62 9.41
CA PRO A 148 -11.76 9.87 9.15
C PRO A 148 -11.62 8.71 8.16
N SER A 149 -10.84 8.83 7.09
CA SER A 149 -10.62 7.68 6.19
C SER A 149 -9.79 6.59 6.84
N PHE A 150 -8.74 6.95 7.58
CA PHE A 150 -7.94 5.97 8.34
C PHE A 150 -8.77 5.27 9.43
N GLU A 151 -9.66 5.99 10.12
CA GLU A 151 -10.60 5.38 11.07
C GLU A 151 -11.50 4.37 10.37
N ASN A 152 -12.04 4.72 9.19
CA ASN A 152 -12.87 3.83 8.40
C ASN A 152 -12.14 2.55 7.99
N GLY A 153 -10.89 2.64 7.52
CA GLY A 153 -10.08 1.46 7.20
C GLY A 153 -9.86 0.55 8.40
N MET A 154 -9.55 1.12 9.57
CA MET A 154 -9.39 0.37 10.82
C MET A 154 -10.72 -0.24 11.30
N ASP A 155 -11.81 0.50 11.23
CA ASP A 155 -13.15 0.04 11.62
C ASP A 155 -13.65 -1.13 10.77
N LEU A 156 -13.26 -1.18 9.49
CA LEU A 156 -13.59 -2.25 8.55
C LEU A 156 -12.61 -3.44 8.63
N GLY A 157 -11.57 -3.36 9.47
CA GLY A 157 -10.66 -4.48 9.71
C GLY A 157 -9.55 -4.64 8.66
N MET A 158 -9.19 -3.58 7.96
CA MET A 158 -7.95 -3.57 7.16
C MET A 158 -6.76 -3.91 8.06
N LYS A 159 -5.77 -4.62 7.52
CA LYS A 159 -4.52 -4.94 8.23
C LYS A 159 -3.46 -3.88 8.01
N THR A 160 -3.55 -3.16 6.90
CA THR A 160 -2.62 -2.11 6.52
C THR A 160 -3.38 -0.86 6.08
N LEU A 161 -2.93 0.30 6.54
CA LEU A 161 -3.35 1.58 5.99
C LEU A 161 -2.32 2.01 4.95
N GLU A 162 -2.78 2.10 3.72
CA GLU A 162 -2.00 2.66 2.62
C GLU A 162 -2.25 4.18 2.60
N THR A 163 -1.20 4.96 2.34
CA THR A 163 -1.29 6.42 2.22
C THR A 163 -0.12 6.99 1.43
N ASP A 164 -0.31 8.23 0.98
CA ASP A 164 0.69 9.00 0.26
C ASP A 164 1.40 10.03 1.15
N THR A 165 2.64 10.39 0.82
CA THR A 165 3.41 11.41 1.57
C THR A 165 4.17 12.37 0.66
N GLY A 166 4.24 13.63 1.08
CA GLY A 166 5.08 14.70 0.55
C GLY A 166 5.89 15.38 1.66
N VAL A 167 6.74 16.36 1.32
CA VAL A 167 7.63 17.03 2.29
C VAL A 167 7.35 18.52 2.36
N THR A 168 7.06 19.01 3.57
CA THR A 168 6.78 20.42 3.86
C THR A 168 8.03 21.27 4.00
N THR A 169 7.88 22.60 4.07
CA THR A 169 9.01 23.53 4.27
C THR A 169 9.73 23.34 5.60
N ASP A 170 9.04 22.79 6.61
CA ASP A 170 9.56 22.43 7.93
C ASP A 170 9.96 20.95 8.05
N GLY A 171 10.11 20.25 6.92
CA GLY A 171 10.68 18.88 6.88
C GLY A 171 9.75 17.80 7.44
N GLN A 172 8.44 18.03 7.47
CA GLN A 172 7.47 17.03 7.90
C GLN A 172 6.93 16.22 6.71
N SER A 173 6.71 14.92 6.94
CA SER A 173 6.10 14.01 5.97
C SER A 173 4.58 14.19 5.94
N LEU A 174 4.12 15.23 5.26
CA LEU A 174 2.69 15.55 5.11
C LEU A 174 2.01 14.46 4.28
N ILE A 175 0.86 13.99 4.74
CA ILE A 175 0.09 12.96 4.05
C ILE A 175 -0.74 13.60 2.94
N TRP A 176 -0.39 13.31 1.68
CA TRP A 176 -1.11 13.79 0.50
C TRP A 176 -0.66 13.10 -0.80
N HIS A 177 -1.59 12.88 -1.73
CA HIS A 177 -1.34 12.18 -2.99
C HIS A 177 -0.59 13.00 -4.04
N ASP A 178 -1.01 14.24 -4.25
CA ASP A 178 -0.43 15.06 -5.31
C ASP A 178 0.78 15.86 -4.78
N GLN A 179 1.59 16.42 -5.67
CA GLN A 179 2.65 17.36 -5.28
C GLN A 179 2.10 18.70 -4.70
N PHE A 180 0.79 18.91 -4.74
CA PHE A 180 0.07 20.07 -4.20
C PHE A 180 -1.23 19.64 -3.53
N LEU A 181 -1.73 20.41 -2.57
CA LEU A 181 -3.03 20.15 -1.95
C LEU A 181 -4.14 20.33 -3.00
N ASN A 182 -4.86 19.26 -3.34
CA ASN A 182 -5.72 19.28 -4.52
C ASN A 182 -7.03 20.06 -4.26
N PRO A 183 -7.37 21.09 -5.06
CA PRO A 183 -8.62 21.83 -4.91
C PRO A 183 -9.90 21.01 -5.12
N GLN A 184 -9.84 19.82 -5.73
CA GLN A 184 -10.97 18.89 -5.82
C GLN A 184 -11.26 18.23 -4.46
N SER A 185 -10.24 18.05 -3.63
CA SER A 185 -10.31 17.41 -2.31
C SER A 185 -10.39 18.42 -1.17
N CYS A 186 -9.71 19.56 -1.31
CA CYS A 186 -9.56 20.57 -0.27
C CYS A 186 -10.22 21.90 -0.62
N ARG A 187 -10.52 22.66 0.43
CA ARG A 187 -10.93 24.06 0.41
C ARG A 187 -10.12 24.83 1.44
N HIS A 188 -10.05 26.15 1.29
CA HIS A 188 -9.53 26.98 2.37
C HIS A 188 -10.50 26.97 3.57
N ALA A 189 -9.94 26.93 4.77
CA ALA A 189 -10.69 26.91 6.02
C ALA A 189 -11.50 28.20 6.24
N ASP A 190 -10.99 29.33 5.73
CA ASP A 190 -11.63 30.64 5.80
C ASP A 190 -12.73 30.87 4.73
N GLY A 191 -12.93 29.90 3.83
CA GLY A 191 -13.93 29.96 2.76
C GLY A 191 -13.49 30.74 1.52
N THR A 192 -12.26 31.27 1.47
CA THR A 192 -11.75 31.91 0.24
C THR A 192 -11.64 30.91 -0.91
N PRO A 193 -11.83 31.33 -2.18
CA PRO A 193 -11.77 30.42 -3.32
C PRO A 193 -10.41 29.73 -3.45
N TYR A 194 -10.45 28.40 -3.61
CA TYR A 194 -9.28 27.57 -3.88
C TYR A 194 -9.46 26.79 -5.19
N THR A 195 -8.54 26.95 -6.12
CA THR A 195 -8.59 26.46 -7.51
C THR A 195 -7.22 25.98 -7.98
N MET A 196 -7.16 25.39 -9.18
CA MET A 196 -5.88 24.95 -9.77
C MET A 196 -4.91 26.10 -10.10
N GLU A 197 -5.43 27.32 -10.25
CA GLU A 197 -4.64 28.52 -10.54
C GLU A 197 -3.86 28.98 -9.30
N ASN A 198 -4.46 28.89 -8.11
CA ASN A 198 -3.85 29.27 -6.83
C ASN A 198 -3.49 28.06 -5.94
N LYS A 199 -3.29 26.88 -6.53
CA LYS A 199 -2.88 25.67 -5.82
C LYS A 199 -1.58 25.89 -5.04
N VAL A 200 -1.43 25.16 -3.94
CA VAL A 200 -0.27 25.26 -3.03
C VAL A 200 0.47 23.93 -3.02
N TYR A 201 1.74 23.96 -3.42
CA TYR A 201 2.60 22.79 -3.41
C TYR A 201 3.01 22.40 -1.99
N THR A 202 3.14 21.09 -1.74
CA THR A 202 3.56 20.57 -0.44
C THR A 202 4.91 21.13 -0.02
N ARG A 203 5.85 21.28 -0.97
CA ARG A 203 7.18 21.84 -0.73
C ARG A 203 7.21 23.32 -0.34
N ASP A 204 6.11 24.04 -0.54
CA ASP A 204 6.00 25.50 -0.39
C ASP A 204 5.18 25.91 0.84
N ILE A 205 4.72 24.96 1.67
CA ILE A 205 3.93 25.21 2.88
C ILE A 205 4.49 24.46 4.09
N SER A 206 4.38 25.03 5.29
CA SER A 206 4.71 24.33 6.54
C SER A 206 3.54 23.45 7.00
N MET A 207 3.79 22.42 7.81
CA MET A 207 2.71 21.58 8.33
C MET A 207 1.67 22.37 9.14
N ALA A 208 2.14 23.29 10.00
CA ALA A 208 1.27 24.11 10.84
C ALA A 208 0.39 25.07 10.01
N GLU A 209 0.93 25.59 8.92
CA GLU A 209 0.17 26.42 7.99
C GLU A 209 -0.83 25.57 7.19
N ALA A 210 -0.43 24.40 6.69
CA ALA A 210 -1.31 23.49 5.98
C ALA A 210 -2.56 23.13 6.82
N GLN A 211 -2.37 22.85 8.11
CA GLN A 211 -3.47 22.56 9.04
C GLN A 211 -4.42 23.73 9.27
N ARG A 212 -3.90 24.96 9.31
CA ARG A 212 -4.72 26.17 9.50
C ARG A 212 -5.44 26.59 8.23
N THR A 213 -4.80 26.39 7.09
CA THR A 213 -5.26 26.91 5.80
C THR A 213 -6.27 25.98 5.14
N PHE A 214 -6.12 24.66 5.26
CA PHE A 214 -6.90 23.71 4.46
C PHE A 214 -7.82 22.81 5.29
N ILE A 215 -9.02 22.59 4.75
CA ILE A 215 -9.91 21.50 5.15
C ILE A 215 -10.14 20.62 3.91
N CYS A 216 -9.83 19.34 4.02
CA CYS A 216 -9.89 18.36 2.93
C CYS A 216 -11.08 17.41 3.09
N ASP A 217 -12.28 17.98 3.03
CA ASP A 217 -13.57 17.31 3.30
C ASP A 217 -14.46 17.15 2.05
N LYS A 218 -13.96 17.46 0.85
CA LYS A 218 -14.77 17.40 -0.37
C LYS A 218 -14.99 15.97 -0.85
N LEU A 219 -16.20 15.73 -1.34
CA LEU A 219 -16.65 14.43 -1.84
C LEU A 219 -16.53 14.39 -3.37
N HIS A 220 -15.68 13.49 -3.89
CA HIS A 220 -15.45 13.38 -5.34
C HIS A 220 -15.04 11.98 -5.83
N PHE A 221 -14.97 10.97 -4.94
CA PHE A 221 -14.58 9.59 -5.31
C PHE A 221 -15.76 8.63 -5.51
N GLY A 222 -16.99 9.11 -5.38
CA GLY A 222 -18.17 8.31 -5.71
C GLY A 222 -19.36 8.57 -4.81
N PRO A 223 -20.51 7.96 -5.10
CA PRO A 223 -21.77 8.21 -4.40
C PRO A 223 -21.80 7.65 -2.97
N LEU A 224 -20.91 6.72 -2.63
CA LEU A 224 -20.81 6.14 -1.28
C LEU A 224 -19.97 6.99 -0.32
N GLN A 225 -19.19 7.94 -0.86
CA GLN A 225 -18.28 8.74 -0.06
C GLN A 225 -19.08 9.74 0.79
N THR A 226 -18.75 9.81 2.08
CA THR A 226 -19.38 10.76 3.01
C THR A 226 -18.34 11.42 3.92
N ASN A 227 -18.59 12.67 4.31
CA ASN A 227 -17.80 13.43 5.28
C ASN A 227 -18.54 13.63 6.61
N ASP A 228 -19.51 12.75 6.90
CA ASP A 228 -20.24 12.74 8.17
C ASP A 228 -19.32 12.32 9.34
N LEU A 229 -18.96 13.29 10.16
CA LEU A 229 -18.11 13.10 11.35
C LEU A 229 -18.74 12.21 12.42
N SER A 230 -20.06 11.98 12.40
CA SER A 230 -20.70 11.05 13.34
C SER A 230 -20.21 9.61 13.15
N LEU A 231 -19.68 9.30 11.96
CA LEU A 231 -19.10 8.01 11.60
C LEU A 231 -17.58 7.92 11.90
N SER A 232 -16.99 8.96 12.49
CA SER A 232 -15.56 9.01 12.82
C SER A 232 -15.29 9.61 14.21
N PRO A 233 -15.90 9.06 15.28
CA PRO A 233 -15.80 9.60 16.62
C PRO A 233 -14.36 9.57 17.18
N VAL A 234 -13.51 8.63 16.75
CA VAL A 234 -12.13 8.54 17.23
C VAL A 234 -11.28 9.63 16.60
N ALA A 235 -11.44 9.90 15.30
CA ALA A 235 -10.77 10.98 14.58
C ALA A 235 -11.17 12.35 15.15
N VAL A 236 -12.44 12.55 15.48
CA VAL A 236 -12.92 13.76 16.18
C VAL A 236 -12.24 13.91 17.54
N ALA A 237 -12.18 12.84 18.34
CA ALA A 237 -11.55 12.87 19.66
C ALA A 237 -10.04 13.11 19.58
N PHE A 238 -9.36 12.52 18.59
CA PHE A 238 -7.93 12.69 18.36
C PHE A 238 -7.59 14.11 17.87
N ALA A 239 -8.33 14.62 16.89
CA ALA A 239 -8.15 15.99 16.39
C ALA A 239 -8.28 17.01 17.53
N LYS A 240 -9.27 16.83 18.41
CA LYS A 240 -9.41 17.66 19.62
C LYS A 240 -8.21 17.54 20.56
N LYS A 241 -7.68 16.32 20.75
CA LYS A 241 -6.52 16.07 21.62
C LYS A 241 -5.24 16.71 21.08
N GLU A 242 -5.02 16.66 19.77
CA GLU A 242 -3.84 17.25 19.10
C GLU A 242 -4.01 18.75 18.81
N GLY A 243 -5.17 19.34 19.14
CA GLY A 243 -5.44 20.76 18.86
C GLY A 243 -5.61 21.07 17.37
N MET A 244 -5.97 20.08 16.56
CA MET A 244 -6.24 20.26 15.14
C MET A 244 -7.55 21.04 14.95
N PRO A 245 -7.62 21.96 13.96
CA PRO A 245 -8.84 22.75 13.71
C PRO A 245 -9.99 21.91 13.14
N SER A 246 -9.68 20.75 12.55
CA SER A 246 -10.66 19.81 12.01
C SER A 246 -10.02 18.41 11.88
N PRO A 247 -10.79 17.32 12.00
CA PRO A 247 -10.33 15.97 11.62
C PRO A 247 -9.96 15.85 10.14
N TYR A 248 -10.45 16.76 9.30
CA TYR A 248 -10.14 16.85 7.86
C TYR A 248 -9.02 17.84 7.53
N ALA A 249 -8.38 18.46 8.53
CA ALA A 249 -7.17 19.25 8.28
C ALA A 249 -6.05 18.31 7.81
N PRO A 250 -5.13 18.76 6.92
CA PRO A 250 -3.96 17.97 6.53
C PRO A 250 -3.24 17.37 7.75
N THR A 251 -2.81 16.11 7.62
CA THR A 251 -2.09 15.39 8.67
C THR A 251 -0.71 14.97 8.15
N ASN A 252 0.11 14.33 8.98
CA ASN A 252 1.41 13.78 8.59
C ASN A 252 1.58 12.33 9.09
N ALA A 253 2.62 11.66 8.61
CA ALA A 253 2.91 10.27 8.95
C ALA A 253 3.01 10.04 10.46
N ALA A 254 3.68 10.93 11.19
CA ALA A 254 3.81 10.81 12.65
C ALA A 254 2.44 10.92 13.36
N GLN A 255 1.60 11.88 12.96
CA GLN A 255 0.23 12.03 13.47
C GLN A 255 -0.63 10.79 13.18
N LEU A 256 -0.51 10.18 12.01
CA LEU A 256 -1.21 8.92 11.70
C LEU A 256 -0.78 7.78 12.62
N MET A 257 0.51 7.64 12.90
CA MET A 257 1.01 6.61 13.82
C MET A 257 0.54 6.85 15.26
N ARG A 258 0.51 8.11 15.72
CA ARG A 258 -0.12 8.48 17.00
C ARG A 258 -1.61 8.20 17.01
N PHE A 259 -2.29 8.43 15.89
CA PHE A 259 -3.71 8.16 15.73
C PHE A 259 -4.03 6.67 15.89
N ALA A 260 -3.27 5.77 15.27
CA ALA A 260 -3.45 4.33 15.45
C ALA A 260 -3.33 3.88 16.93
N ARG A 261 -2.34 4.41 17.66
CA ARG A 261 -2.19 4.14 19.11
C ARG A 261 -3.33 4.76 19.91
N PHE A 262 -3.81 5.93 19.52
CA PHE A 262 -4.96 6.55 20.15
C PHE A 262 -6.24 5.74 19.90
N TYR A 263 -6.45 5.24 18.69
CA TYR A 263 -7.55 4.37 18.31
C TYR A 263 -7.57 3.10 19.17
N ALA A 264 -6.42 2.43 19.31
CA ALA A 264 -6.30 1.26 20.19
C ALA A 264 -6.74 1.58 21.63
N ASN A 265 -6.22 2.68 22.20
CA ASN A 265 -6.55 3.10 23.57
C ASN A 265 -8.02 3.53 23.72
N TYR A 266 -8.60 4.15 22.70
CA TYR A 266 -10.00 4.58 22.68
C TYR A 266 -10.94 3.41 22.94
N TYR A 267 -10.66 2.25 22.32
CA TYR A 267 -11.45 1.02 22.50
C TYR A 267 -10.95 0.11 23.61
N ARG A 268 -9.67 0.19 24.02
CA ARG A 268 -9.15 -0.62 25.13
C ARG A 268 -9.62 -0.11 26.49
N SER A 269 -9.55 1.19 26.71
CA SER A 269 -9.77 1.80 28.03
C SER A 269 -10.51 3.15 27.99
N GLY A 270 -10.66 3.74 26.80
CA GLY A 270 -11.32 5.02 26.58
C GLY A 270 -12.85 4.94 26.43
N PRO A 271 -13.46 5.98 25.82
CA PRO A 271 -14.91 6.07 25.66
C PRO A 271 -15.54 4.92 24.86
N GLY A 272 -14.79 4.30 23.95
CA GLY A 272 -15.26 3.22 23.10
C GLY A 272 -15.24 1.83 23.73
N LYS A 273 -14.71 1.66 24.95
CA LYS A 273 -14.43 0.34 25.54
C LYS A 273 -15.63 -0.59 25.73
N SER A 274 -16.82 -0.02 25.85
CA SER A 274 -18.06 -0.76 26.05
C SER A 274 -18.89 -0.91 24.77
N LEU A 275 -18.39 -0.42 23.63
CA LEU A 275 -19.07 -0.54 22.35
C LEU A 275 -18.92 -1.96 21.78
N PRO A 276 -19.83 -2.39 20.89
CA PRO A 276 -19.66 -3.63 20.14
C PRO A 276 -18.29 -3.68 19.45
N TYR A 277 -17.68 -4.86 19.44
CA TYR A 277 -16.38 -5.13 18.81
C TYR A 277 -15.20 -4.31 19.37
N ALA A 278 -15.32 -3.65 20.53
CA ALA A 278 -14.25 -2.82 21.10
C ALA A 278 -12.91 -3.58 21.25
N ALA A 279 -12.92 -4.84 21.68
CA ALA A 279 -11.70 -5.64 21.79
C ALA A 279 -11.02 -5.89 20.43
N ALA A 280 -11.82 -6.17 19.39
CA ALA A 280 -11.31 -6.35 18.03
C ALA A 280 -10.76 -5.05 17.45
N ARG A 281 -11.47 -3.93 17.65
CA ARG A 281 -10.99 -2.59 17.23
C ARG A 281 -9.70 -2.20 17.96
N ALA A 282 -9.62 -2.42 19.28
CA ALA A 282 -8.40 -2.19 20.04
C ALA A 282 -7.21 -2.99 19.46
N HIS A 283 -7.44 -4.27 19.15
CA HIS A 283 -6.45 -5.12 18.50
C HIS A 283 -6.02 -4.58 17.14
N THR A 284 -6.96 -4.15 16.28
CA THR A 284 -6.63 -3.52 15.00
C THR A 284 -5.68 -2.34 15.19
N GLY A 285 -5.97 -1.39 16.08
CA GLY A 285 -5.06 -0.25 16.30
C GLY A 285 -3.66 -0.65 16.82
N GLU A 286 -3.57 -1.74 17.57
CA GLU A 286 -2.30 -2.28 18.08
C GLU A 286 -1.44 -2.95 17.02
N THR A 287 -2.07 -3.51 15.98
CA THR A 287 -1.38 -4.32 14.97
C THR A 287 -1.40 -3.75 13.57
N ILE A 288 -2.17 -2.67 13.32
CA ILE A 288 -2.28 -2.07 11.98
C ILE A 288 -0.90 -1.71 11.43
N GLN A 289 -0.63 -2.10 10.19
CA GLN A 289 0.58 -1.72 9.48
C GLN A 289 0.36 -0.45 8.66
N PHE A 290 1.44 0.15 8.20
CA PHE A 290 1.43 1.34 7.36
C PHE A 290 2.21 1.05 6.07
N ASN A 291 1.61 1.33 4.92
CA ASN A 291 2.28 1.31 3.64
C ASN A 291 2.34 2.75 3.10
N LEU A 292 3.51 3.37 3.17
CA LEU A 292 3.69 4.82 3.06
C LEU A 292 4.34 5.17 1.72
N GLU A 293 3.60 5.76 0.77
CA GLU A 293 4.14 6.14 -0.53
C GLU A 293 4.93 7.44 -0.46
N THR A 294 6.14 7.47 -1.02
CA THR A 294 6.84 8.74 -1.28
C THR A 294 6.41 9.31 -2.62
N LYS A 295 5.58 10.36 -2.62
CA LYS A 295 5.10 11.05 -3.84
C LYS A 295 6.12 12.02 -4.40
N ILE A 296 7.26 11.47 -4.80
CA ILE A 296 8.31 12.18 -5.52
C ILE A 296 8.11 12.00 -7.02
N GLN A 297 8.28 13.09 -7.77
CA GLN A 297 8.20 13.05 -9.22
C GLN A 297 9.60 12.95 -9.83
N GLY A 298 9.71 12.26 -10.96
CA GLY A 298 10.92 12.28 -11.78
C GLY A 298 11.05 13.59 -12.55
N ASP A 299 12.26 13.95 -12.96
CA ASP A 299 12.53 15.21 -13.67
C ASP A 299 11.76 15.34 -15.00
N ASN A 300 11.42 14.21 -15.62
CA ASN A 300 10.66 14.14 -16.86
C ASN A 300 9.13 14.05 -16.64
N TRP A 301 8.64 14.28 -15.42
CA TRP A 301 7.20 14.17 -15.12
C TRP A 301 6.37 15.21 -15.90
N PRO A 302 5.28 14.79 -16.58
CA PRO A 302 4.37 15.71 -17.24
C PRO A 302 3.78 16.72 -16.25
N GLY A 303 4.04 18.02 -16.46
CA GLY A 303 3.63 19.09 -15.55
C GLY A 303 4.73 19.56 -14.58
N GLY A 304 5.93 19.01 -14.70
CA GLY A 304 7.12 19.44 -13.95
C GLY A 304 7.22 18.81 -12.57
N ASN A 305 8.46 18.71 -12.10
CA ASN A 305 8.78 18.23 -10.76
C ASN A 305 8.78 19.41 -9.77
N HIS A 306 7.74 19.48 -8.93
CA HIS A 306 7.62 20.43 -7.82
C HIS A 306 7.73 19.75 -6.45
N THR A 307 8.41 18.62 -6.36
CA THR A 307 8.65 17.96 -5.08
C THR A 307 10.00 18.38 -4.49
N ARG A 308 10.26 18.02 -3.23
CA ARG A 308 11.59 18.09 -2.63
C ARG A 308 12.49 16.96 -3.17
N PRO A 309 13.83 17.05 -3.04
CA PRO A 309 14.75 15.97 -3.39
C PRO A 309 14.45 14.66 -2.64
N ALA A 310 14.89 13.52 -3.18
CA ALA A 310 14.64 12.20 -2.59
C ALA A 310 15.14 12.06 -1.15
N GLN A 311 16.30 12.63 -0.81
CA GLN A 311 16.81 12.58 0.56
C GLN A 311 15.89 13.28 1.56
N ASP A 312 15.28 14.40 1.19
CA ASP A 312 14.31 15.10 2.05
C ASP A 312 13.09 14.21 2.35
N PHE A 313 12.65 13.39 1.38
CA PHE A 313 11.57 12.41 1.60
C PHE A 313 12.01 11.31 2.56
N VAL A 314 13.22 10.76 2.39
CA VAL A 314 13.78 9.74 3.29
C VAL A 314 13.87 10.29 4.71
N ASP A 315 14.49 11.46 4.89
CA ASP A 315 14.71 12.09 6.19
C ASP A 315 13.38 12.39 6.89
N ALA A 316 12.41 12.97 6.18
CA ALA A 316 11.12 13.32 6.76
C ALA A 316 10.27 12.09 7.13
N LEU A 317 10.18 11.11 6.22
CA LEU A 317 9.33 9.93 6.41
C LEU A 317 9.95 8.94 7.41
N VAL A 318 11.23 8.58 7.23
CA VAL A 318 11.91 7.67 8.16
C VAL A 318 12.12 8.33 9.51
N GLY A 319 12.37 9.64 9.54
CA GLY A 319 12.38 10.42 10.78
C GLY A 319 11.06 10.29 11.56
N ALA A 320 9.91 10.40 10.87
CA ALA A 320 8.60 10.20 11.48
C ALA A 320 8.39 8.76 11.98
N ILE A 321 8.77 7.75 11.18
CA ILE A 321 8.67 6.33 11.54
C ILE A 321 9.46 6.04 12.83
N LYS A 322 10.71 6.51 12.91
CA LYS A 322 11.62 6.29 14.05
C LYS A 322 11.17 7.05 15.30
N ALA A 323 10.73 8.30 15.14
CA ALA A 323 10.22 9.11 16.24
C ALA A 323 8.98 8.47 16.91
N GLU A 324 8.21 7.70 16.14
CA GLU A 324 6.99 7.03 16.61
C GLU A 324 7.19 5.53 16.90
N HIS A 325 8.42 5.01 16.77
CA HIS A 325 8.81 3.61 16.98
C HIS A 325 8.02 2.60 16.13
N MET A 326 7.84 2.93 14.85
CA MET A 326 7.03 2.15 13.90
C MET A 326 7.85 1.39 12.86
N GLU A 327 9.16 1.21 13.05
CA GLU A 327 10.06 0.57 12.08
C GLU A 327 9.60 -0.85 11.70
N LYS A 328 8.98 -1.59 12.62
CA LYS A 328 8.44 -2.94 12.37
C LYS A 328 7.00 -2.96 11.84
N ARG A 329 6.38 -1.78 11.72
CA ARG A 329 4.98 -1.62 11.31
C ARG A 329 4.83 -0.75 10.06
N ALA A 330 5.93 -0.23 9.53
CA ALA A 330 5.92 0.69 8.40
C ALA A 330 6.75 0.09 7.25
N ASP A 331 6.09 -0.01 6.10
CA ASP A 331 6.71 -0.19 4.81
C ASP A 331 6.74 1.14 4.07
N VAL A 332 7.74 1.32 3.20
CA VAL A 332 7.81 2.49 2.30
C VAL A 332 7.69 2.04 0.85
N GLN A 333 6.73 2.63 0.14
CA GLN A 333 6.47 2.34 -1.26
C GLN A 333 6.78 3.54 -2.16
N SER A 334 7.10 3.29 -3.43
CA SER A 334 7.33 4.36 -4.40
C SER A 334 7.33 3.87 -5.85
N PHE A 335 6.85 4.70 -6.77
CA PHE A 335 7.15 4.55 -8.21
C PHE A 335 8.55 5.06 -8.58
N TYR A 336 9.12 5.93 -7.74
CA TYR A 336 10.47 6.43 -7.90
C TYR A 336 11.42 5.59 -7.06
N PHE A 337 12.02 4.58 -7.69
CA PHE A 337 12.83 3.59 -6.97
C PHE A 337 14.12 4.16 -6.36
N GLY A 338 14.58 5.34 -6.80
CA GLY A 338 15.72 6.01 -6.18
C GLY A 338 15.52 6.26 -4.67
N THR A 339 14.29 6.57 -4.24
CA THR A 339 13.97 6.71 -2.81
C THR A 339 14.04 5.37 -2.08
N LEU A 340 13.62 4.28 -2.72
CA LEU A 340 13.67 2.93 -2.14
C LEU A 340 15.12 2.45 -1.97
N LEU A 341 15.98 2.69 -2.96
CA LEU A 341 17.41 2.37 -2.89
C LEU A 341 18.11 3.14 -1.76
N LEU A 342 17.78 4.43 -1.59
CA LEU A 342 18.28 5.22 -0.45
C LEU A 342 17.85 4.61 0.89
N ILE A 343 16.58 4.18 1.01
CA ILE A 343 16.08 3.54 2.23
C ILE A 343 16.78 2.21 2.49
N GLN A 344 16.93 1.34 1.49
CA GLN A 344 17.66 0.07 1.63
C GLN A 344 19.09 0.29 2.09
N THR A 345 19.75 1.33 1.57
CA THR A 345 21.13 1.68 1.93
C THR A 345 21.25 2.25 3.35
N GLN A 346 20.37 3.19 3.70
CA GLN A 346 20.51 4.02 4.91
C GLN A 346 19.71 3.48 6.11
N HIS A 347 18.63 2.76 5.84
CA HIS A 347 17.63 2.30 6.80
C HIS A 347 17.16 0.86 6.48
N PRO A 348 18.08 -0.12 6.44
CA PRO A 348 17.79 -1.52 6.11
C PRO A 348 16.79 -2.20 7.06
N GLU A 349 16.44 -1.57 8.18
CA GLU A 349 15.38 -1.99 9.09
C GLU A 349 13.96 -1.66 8.63
N ILE A 350 13.78 -0.95 7.50
CA ILE A 350 12.48 -0.57 6.94
C ILE A 350 12.29 -1.26 5.59
N ARG A 351 11.24 -2.05 5.45
CA ARG A 351 10.93 -2.80 4.23
C ARG A 351 10.48 -1.86 3.11
N THR A 352 10.97 -2.10 1.90
CA THR A 352 10.60 -1.35 0.70
C THR A 352 9.61 -2.10 -0.20
N VAL A 353 8.78 -1.33 -0.89
CA VAL A 353 7.68 -1.83 -1.74
C VAL A 353 7.77 -1.13 -3.10
N TYR A 354 7.98 -1.90 -4.17
CA TYR A 354 8.18 -1.39 -5.52
C TYR A 354 6.85 -1.25 -6.24
N LEU A 355 6.38 -0.02 -6.42
CA LEU A 355 5.16 0.25 -7.19
C LEU A 355 5.46 0.17 -8.69
N THR A 356 4.65 -0.61 -9.41
CA THR A 356 4.76 -0.75 -10.86
C THR A 356 3.40 -0.60 -11.49
N ALA A 357 3.29 0.18 -12.58
CA ALA A 357 2.08 0.26 -13.37
C ALA A 357 2.25 -0.53 -14.67
N ASP A 358 2.57 0.15 -15.77
CA ASP A 358 2.73 -0.50 -17.06
C ASP A 358 4.21 -0.89 -17.35
N PRO A 359 4.44 -1.89 -18.22
CA PRO A 359 5.79 -2.29 -18.61
C PRO A 359 6.64 -1.21 -19.30
N GLU A 360 6.04 -0.16 -19.87
CA GLU A 360 6.78 0.97 -20.45
C GLU A 360 7.33 1.89 -19.35
N GLN A 361 6.59 2.09 -18.25
CA GLN A 361 7.06 2.80 -17.07
C GLN A 361 8.35 2.18 -16.54
N LEU A 362 8.43 0.84 -16.51
CA LEU A 362 9.63 0.11 -16.10
C LEU A 362 10.83 0.37 -17.02
N LYS A 363 10.63 0.75 -18.28
CA LYS A 363 11.74 1.11 -19.18
C LYS A 363 12.28 2.52 -18.93
N LEU A 364 11.44 3.41 -18.40
CA LEU A 364 11.73 4.84 -18.28
C LEU A 364 12.19 5.26 -16.87
N MET A 365 11.71 4.57 -15.83
CA MET A 365 11.84 5.03 -14.44
C MET A 365 12.71 4.13 -13.56
N VAL A 366 13.22 3.01 -14.09
CA VAL A 366 14.14 2.14 -13.36
C VAL A 366 15.54 2.77 -13.28
N PRO A 367 16.10 3.01 -12.08
CA PRO A 367 17.44 3.53 -11.90
C PRO A 367 18.50 2.62 -12.54
N PRO A 368 19.65 3.14 -13.01
CA PRO A 368 20.72 2.34 -13.62
C PRO A 368 21.14 1.12 -12.80
N GLU A 369 21.10 1.22 -11.48
CA GLU A 369 21.42 0.16 -10.51
C GLU A 369 20.48 -1.06 -10.65
N LEU A 370 19.27 -0.84 -11.14
CA LEU A 370 18.23 -1.84 -11.33
C LEU A 370 17.95 -2.17 -12.80
N LYS A 371 18.60 -1.49 -13.76
CA LYS A 371 18.47 -1.77 -15.21
C LYS A 371 19.13 -3.06 -15.60
#